data_AF-F6VPE7-F1
#
_entry.id   AF-F6VPE7-F1
#
_cell.length_a   1.000
_cell.length_b   1.000
_cell.length_c   1.000
_cell.angle_alpha   90.00
_cell.angle_beta   90.00
_cell.angle_gamma   90.00
#
_symmetry.space_group_name_H-M   'P 1'
#
loop_
_entity.id
_entity.type
_entity.pdbx_description
1 polymer ?
#
loop_
_entity_poly.entity_id
_entity_poly.type
_entity_poly.pdbx_seq_one_letter_code
_entity_poly.pdbx_strand_id
1 'polypeptide(L)'
;MPGGKKVVGGGGSSSAAPTAPAAPSGVRRLDTSEGASAQRDDEPEEEGEEDLRDGGIPFFVNRGGLPVDEATWERMWKHVAKIHPDGEKVAQRIRGATDLPKIPIPTVPTFQPSTPVPERLEAVQRYIRELQYNHTGTQFFEIKKSRPLTGLMDLAKEMTKEALPIKCLEAVILGMYPFSGLGGGPRLAPEEEG
;
A
#
# COMPACT_ATOMS: atom_id res chain seq x y z
N MET A 1 38.64 -47.24 -11.80
CA MET A 1 38.92 -48.16 -10.67
C MET A 1 38.80 -47.40 -9.36
N PRO A 2 38.41 -48.04 -8.25
CA PRO A 2 38.22 -47.36 -6.95
C PRO A 2 39.53 -47.19 -6.17
N GLY A 3 39.54 -46.25 -5.22
CA GLY A 3 40.67 -46.02 -4.32
C GLY A 3 40.27 -45.18 -3.11
N GLY A 4 39.70 -45.82 -2.08
CA GLY A 4 39.30 -45.15 -0.84
C GLY A 4 40.34 -45.30 0.29
N LYS A 5 40.31 -44.39 1.27
CA LYS A 5 41.00 -44.56 2.55
C LYS A 5 40.31 -43.78 3.67
N LYS A 6 39.81 -44.50 4.69
CA LYS A 6 39.54 -43.93 6.03
C LYS A 6 40.81 -44.02 6.87
N VAL A 7 40.99 -43.07 7.79
CA VAL A 7 41.78 -43.24 9.03
C VAL A 7 40.94 -42.65 10.18
N VAL A 8 41.14 -43.13 11.41
CA VAL A 8 40.32 -42.86 12.61
C VAL A 8 41.22 -42.60 13.82
N GLY A 9 40.78 -41.74 14.73
CA GLY A 9 41.32 -41.56 16.10
C GLY A 9 41.59 -40.10 16.48
N GLY A 10 41.40 -39.65 17.73
CA GLY A 10 40.73 -40.33 18.85
C GLY A 10 41.14 -39.78 20.24
N GLY A 11 40.15 -39.40 21.08
CA GLY A 11 40.33 -38.97 22.49
C GLY A 11 40.75 -37.50 22.70
N GLY A 12 40.55 -36.88 23.87
CA GLY A 12 39.79 -37.32 25.05
C GLY A 12 40.12 -36.51 26.35
N SER A 13 39.12 -36.27 27.21
CA SER A 13 39.18 -35.55 28.52
C SER A 13 39.41 -34.02 28.45
N SER A 14 38.81 -33.09 29.22
CA SER A 14 38.26 -33.02 30.61
C SER A 14 39.32 -32.91 31.71
N SER A 15 39.20 -32.09 32.78
CA SER A 15 38.14 -31.18 33.32
C SER A 15 38.76 -29.78 33.69
N ALA A 16 38.26 -28.82 34.49
CA ALA A 16 37.17 -28.68 35.49
C ALA A 16 36.70 -27.18 35.65
N ALA A 17 36.25 -26.76 36.84
CA ALA A 17 35.88 -25.37 37.23
C ALA A 17 36.37 -25.04 38.68
N PRO A 18 36.25 -23.80 39.20
CA PRO A 18 35.22 -23.57 40.25
C PRO A 18 34.65 -22.13 40.46
N THR A 19 33.41 -22.08 40.97
CA THR A 19 32.79 -21.09 41.93
C THR A 19 32.66 -19.57 41.64
N ALA A 20 31.49 -19.02 42.01
CA ALA A 20 31.17 -17.59 42.15
C ALA A 20 31.09 -17.17 43.64
N PRO A 21 30.70 -15.91 43.98
CA PRO A 21 29.34 -15.75 44.55
C PRO A 21 28.63 -14.38 44.37
N ALA A 22 27.31 -14.42 44.63
CA ALA A 22 26.44 -13.37 45.21
C ALA A 22 26.02 -12.11 44.40
N ALA A 23 24.77 -11.71 44.66
CA ALA A 23 24.13 -10.44 44.31
C ALA A 23 23.30 -9.96 45.53
N PRO A 24 22.76 -8.73 45.53
CA PRO A 24 21.56 -8.43 46.31
C PRO A 24 20.41 -7.85 45.46
N SER A 25 19.18 -8.15 45.89
CA SER A 25 17.93 -7.75 45.23
C SER A 25 17.48 -6.33 45.61
N GLY A 26 16.69 -5.68 44.74
CA GLY A 26 16.05 -4.39 45.04
C GLY A 26 14.68 -4.24 44.39
N VAL A 27 13.61 -4.61 45.11
CA VAL A 27 12.21 -4.36 44.69
C VAL A 27 11.62 -3.23 45.53
N ARG A 28 11.06 -2.21 44.87
CA ARG A 28 10.09 -1.26 45.45
C ARG A 28 8.95 -1.01 44.45
N ARG A 29 7.76 -0.72 44.98
CA ARG A 29 6.52 -0.41 44.23
C ARG A 29 6.23 1.10 44.28
N LEU A 30 5.39 1.56 43.34
CA LEU A 30 4.43 2.69 43.32
C LEU A 30 4.69 3.89 44.26
N ASP A 31 4.54 5.15 43.82
CA ASP A 31 3.25 5.64 43.30
C ASP A 31 3.36 6.76 42.20
N THR A 32 2.32 7.59 42.07
CA THR A 32 2.04 8.64 41.08
C THR A 32 2.86 9.95 41.30
N SER A 33 2.85 11.01 40.48
CA SER A 33 1.92 11.45 39.42
C SER A 33 2.60 12.29 38.30
N GLU A 34 1.78 12.66 37.28
CA GLU A 34 1.81 13.87 36.43
C GLU A 34 3.13 14.47 35.85
N GLY A 35 3.05 14.90 34.59
CA GLY A 35 3.75 16.12 34.15
C GLY A 35 4.94 15.98 33.21
N ALA A 36 4.74 15.48 31.99
CA ALA A 36 5.66 15.74 30.86
C ALA A 36 4.89 15.78 29.53
N SER A 37 4.49 16.97 29.10
CA SER A 37 3.90 17.17 27.77
C SER A 37 4.97 16.96 26.71
N ALA A 38 4.98 15.78 26.08
CA ALA A 38 5.74 15.54 24.86
C ALA A 38 5.15 16.41 23.74
N GLN A 39 5.67 17.63 23.61
CA GLN A 39 5.52 18.44 22.42
C GLN A 39 5.99 17.58 21.25
N ARG A 40 5.08 17.19 20.38
CA ARG A 40 5.45 16.77 19.03
C ARG A 40 5.76 18.06 18.30
N ASP A 41 6.99 18.17 17.80
CA ASP A 41 7.33 19.23 16.88
C ASP A 41 6.41 19.11 15.66
N ASP A 42 5.63 20.16 15.42
CA ASP A 42 4.90 20.35 14.16
C ASP A 42 5.97 20.64 13.08
N GLU A 43 6.52 19.58 12.49
CA GLU A 43 7.26 19.69 11.24
C GLU A 43 6.31 20.34 10.22
N PRO A 44 6.63 21.54 9.70
CA PRO A 44 5.71 22.26 8.82
C PRO A 44 5.43 21.39 7.59
N GLU A 45 4.15 21.15 7.29
CA GLU A 45 3.79 20.35 6.13
C GLU A 45 4.40 20.99 4.88
N GLU A 46 5.28 20.24 4.21
CA GLU A 46 5.88 20.64 2.95
C GLU A 46 4.77 20.86 1.92
N GLU A 47 4.43 22.14 1.73
CA GLU A 47 3.46 22.64 0.76
C GLU A 47 4.02 22.30 -0.62
N GLY A 48 3.59 21.14 -1.13
CA GLY A 48 4.44 20.30 -1.97
C GLY A 48 4.96 21.01 -3.21
N GLU A 49 6.22 21.46 -3.14
CA GLU A 49 6.95 21.98 -4.30
C GLU A 49 6.90 20.92 -5.40
N GLU A 50 6.74 21.36 -6.65
CA GLU A 50 6.51 20.45 -7.76
C GLU A 50 7.66 19.46 -7.86
N ASP A 51 7.38 18.19 -7.57
CA ASP A 51 8.39 17.17 -7.31
C ASP A 51 8.95 16.64 -8.65
N LEU A 52 9.71 17.51 -9.33
CA LEU A 52 10.20 17.42 -10.72
C LEU A 52 11.30 16.36 -10.91
N ARG A 53 11.12 15.17 -10.32
CA ARG A 53 12.03 14.04 -10.46
C ARG A 53 11.87 13.35 -11.81
N ASP A 54 12.95 13.39 -12.59
CA ASP A 54 13.12 12.91 -13.97
C ASP A 54 12.24 13.59 -15.04
N GLY A 55 12.90 14.08 -16.10
CA GLY A 55 12.27 14.52 -17.35
C GLY A 55 11.48 15.84 -17.32
N GLY A 56 11.27 16.48 -16.17
CA GLY A 56 10.55 17.76 -16.08
C GLY A 56 9.04 17.65 -16.35
N ILE A 57 8.47 16.46 -16.18
CA ILE A 57 7.03 16.19 -16.27
C ILE A 57 6.50 16.13 -14.82
N PRO A 58 5.72 17.12 -14.33
CA PRO A 58 5.30 17.17 -12.94
C PRO A 58 4.45 15.96 -12.54
N PHE A 59 4.75 15.32 -11.41
CA PHE A 59 3.95 14.25 -10.86
C PHE A 59 3.03 14.78 -9.76
N PHE A 60 1.72 14.61 -9.92
CA PHE A 60 0.73 15.13 -8.98
C PHE A 60 0.17 14.03 -8.07
N VAL A 61 -0.20 14.41 -6.85
CA VAL A 61 -0.85 13.53 -5.86
C VAL A 61 -2.12 14.21 -5.37
N ASN A 62 -3.24 13.51 -5.45
CA ASN A 62 -4.49 13.93 -4.84
C ASN A 62 -4.37 13.90 -3.31
N ARG A 63 -4.43 15.07 -2.66
CA ARG A 63 -4.51 15.20 -1.20
C ARG A 63 -5.95 15.50 -0.70
N GLY A 64 -6.91 15.73 -1.60
CA GLY A 64 -8.29 16.10 -1.26
C GLY A 64 -9.21 14.93 -0.90
N GLY A 65 -8.79 13.70 -1.17
CA GLY A 65 -9.63 12.51 -1.02
C GLY A 65 -10.54 12.29 -2.24
N LEU A 66 -11.65 11.57 -2.05
CA LEU A 66 -12.60 11.25 -3.12
C LEU A 66 -14.04 11.65 -2.73
N PRO A 67 -14.83 12.26 -3.64
CA PRO A 67 -14.50 12.63 -5.02
C PRO A 67 -13.41 13.70 -5.13
N VAL A 68 -12.63 13.66 -6.22
CA VAL A 68 -11.51 14.58 -6.46
C VAL A 68 -12.01 16.02 -6.52
N ASP A 69 -11.30 16.94 -5.87
CA ASP A 69 -11.63 18.36 -5.89
C ASP A 69 -11.39 19.00 -7.28
N GLU A 70 -12.12 20.08 -7.58
CA GLU A 70 -12.08 20.75 -8.90
C GLU A 70 -10.67 21.25 -9.27
N ALA A 71 -9.85 21.67 -8.30
CA ALA A 71 -8.51 22.18 -8.59
C ALA A 71 -7.52 21.05 -8.92
N THR A 72 -7.60 19.92 -8.23
CA THR A 72 -6.86 18.69 -8.56
C THR A 72 -7.34 18.07 -9.88
N TRP A 73 -8.65 18.07 -10.12
CA TRP A 73 -9.28 17.58 -11.35
C TRP A 73 -8.85 18.39 -12.58
N GLU A 74 -8.94 19.71 -12.52
CA GLU A 74 -8.47 20.61 -13.58
C GLU A 74 -6.96 20.51 -13.80
N ARG A 75 -6.16 20.34 -12.73
CA ARG A 75 -4.71 20.13 -12.83
C ARG A 75 -4.37 18.82 -13.56
N MET A 76 -5.11 17.74 -13.29
CA MET A 76 -4.98 16.47 -14.00
C MET A 76 -5.28 16.62 -15.49
N TRP A 77 -6.39 17.28 -15.87
CA TRP A 77 -6.75 17.45 -17.28
C TRP A 77 -5.74 18.33 -18.04
N LYS A 78 -5.24 19.40 -17.42
CA LYS A 78 -4.17 20.25 -17.98
C LYS A 78 -2.86 19.49 -18.15
N HIS A 79 -2.56 18.55 -17.25
CA HIS A 79 -1.41 17.65 -17.40
C HIS A 79 -1.59 16.72 -18.61
N VAL A 80 -2.72 16.01 -18.69
CA VAL A 80 -3.02 15.09 -19.81
C VAL A 80 -2.97 15.81 -21.15
N ALA A 81 -3.55 17.02 -21.25
CA ALA A 81 -3.51 17.85 -22.45
C ALA A 81 -2.10 18.34 -22.84
N LYS A 82 -1.14 18.40 -21.89
CA LYS A 82 0.27 18.74 -22.14
C LYS A 82 1.10 17.54 -22.61
N ILE A 83 0.79 16.32 -22.15
CA ILE A 83 1.60 15.12 -22.45
C ILE A 83 1.05 14.24 -23.60
N HIS A 84 -0.25 14.34 -23.91
CA HIS A 84 -0.89 13.46 -24.89
C HIS A 84 -0.73 14.00 -26.33
N PRO A 85 -0.45 13.15 -27.36
CA PRO A 85 -0.23 13.61 -28.74
C PRO A 85 -1.41 14.38 -29.39
N ASP A 86 -2.66 14.04 -29.07
CA ASP A 86 -3.84 14.80 -29.53
C ASP A 86 -3.98 16.18 -28.85
N GLY A 87 -3.21 16.44 -27.79
CA GLY A 87 -3.35 17.59 -26.89
C GLY A 87 -4.74 17.70 -26.28
N GLU A 88 -5.20 18.92 -26.08
CA GLU A 88 -6.52 19.30 -25.55
C GLU A 88 -7.71 18.54 -26.16
N LYS A 89 -7.59 18.07 -27.41
CA LYS A 89 -8.65 17.30 -28.09
C LYS A 89 -9.01 16.02 -27.36
N VAL A 90 -8.09 15.39 -26.62
CA VAL A 90 -8.41 14.18 -25.82
C VAL A 90 -9.25 14.54 -24.60
N ALA A 91 -8.96 15.66 -23.94
CA ALA A 91 -9.72 16.15 -22.80
C ALA A 91 -11.13 16.56 -23.22
N GLN A 92 -11.26 17.32 -24.32
CA GLN A 92 -12.55 17.72 -24.90
C GLN A 92 -13.38 16.49 -25.34
N ARG A 93 -12.76 15.51 -26.00
CA ARG A 93 -13.43 14.27 -26.46
C ARG A 93 -13.96 13.43 -25.31
N ILE A 94 -13.27 13.36 -24.17
CA ILE A 94 -13.70 12.56 -23.02
C ILE A 94 -14.67 13.34 -22.13
N ARG A 95 -14.37 14.60 -21.79
CA ARG A 95 -15.23 15.43 -20.92
C ARG A 95 -16.54 15.88 -21.59
N GLY A 96 -16.57 15.92 -22.93
CA GLY A 96 -17.76 16.26 -23.71
C GLY A 96 -18.61 15.05 -24.15
N ALA A 97 -18.20 13.82 -23.83
CA ALA A 97 -18.96 12.61 -24.18
C ALA A 97 -20.12 12.39 -23.20
N THR A 98 -21.32 12.13 -23.74
CA THR A 98 -22.53 11.86 -22.95
C THR A 98 -22.69 10.39 -22.54
N ASP A 99 -21.95 9.49 -23.20
CA ASP A 99 -22.14 8.03 -23.21
C ASP A 99 -20.82 7.29 -22.98
N LEU A 100 -19.98 7.77 -22.05
CA LEU A 100 -18.74 7.11 -21.67
C LEU A 100 -18.98 5.64 -21.26
N PRO A 101 -18.17 4.68 -21.74
CA PRO A 101 -18.39 3.27 -21.46
C PRO A 101 -18.20 2.97 -19.97
N LYS A 102 -19.21 2.36 -19.35
CA LYS A 102 -19.19 1.95 -17.94
C LYS A 102 -18.10 0.90 -17.71
N ILE A 103 -17.02 1.29 -17.06
CA ILE A 103 -15.91 0.40 -16.71
C ILE A 103 -16.41 -0.65 -15.70
N PRO A 104 -16.16 -1.96 -15.92
CA PRO A 104 -16.56 -3.00 -14.97
C PRO A 104 -15.71 -2.91 -13.70
N ILE A 105 -16.37 -2.84 -12.54
CA ILE A 105 -15.69 -2.81 -11.24
C ILE A 105 -15.12 -4.22 -10.95
N PRO A 106 -13.81 -4.38 -10.77
CA PRO A 106 -13.22 -5.69 -10.47
C PRO A 106 -13.71 -6.21 -9.12
N THR A 107 -14.01 -7.51 -9.05
CA THR A 107 -14.49 -8.10 -7.78
C THR A 107 -13.30 -8.38 -6.88
N VAL A 108 -13.31 -7.74 -5.71
CA VAL A 108 -12.32 -7.95 -4.63
C VAL A 108 -12.21 -9.46 -4.34
N PRO A 109 -11.01 -10.06 -4.45
CA PRO A 109 -10.86 -11.51 -4.30
C PRO A 109 -11.11 -11.94 -2.85
N THR A 110 -11.76 -13.09 -2.68
CA THR A 110 -12.00 -13.72 -1.37
C THR A 110 -11.43 -15.14 -1.38
N PHE A 111 -10.96 -15.62 -0.23
CA PHE A 111 -10.21 -16.86 -0.12
C PHE A 111 -10.75 -17.76 0.99
N GLN A 112 -10.84 -19.05 0.73
CA GLN A 112 -11.07 -20.05 1.76
C GLN A 112 -9.77 -20.31 2.53
N PRO A 113 -9.82 -20.73 3.81
CA PRO A 113 -8.62 -21.12 4.56
C PRO A 113 -7.78 -22.20 3.87
N SER A 114 -8.43 -23.05 3.06
CA SER A 114 -7.83 -24.11 2.26
C SER A 114 -7.23 -23.66 0.92
N THR A 115 -7.52 -22.45 0.41
CA THR A 115 -7.01 -21.97 -0.89
C THR A 115 -5.48 -21.85 -0.85
N PRO A 116 -4.70 -22.52 -1.71
CA PRO A 116 -3.24 -22.49 -1.69
C PRO A 116 -2.62 -21.10 -1.85
N VAL A 117 -1.47 -20.86 -1.23
CA VAL A 117 -0.75 -19.56 -1.30
C VAL A 117 -0.56 -19.04 -2.75
N PRO A 118 -0.13 -19.86 -3.74
CA PRO A 118 0.08 -19.37 -5.10
C PRO A 118 -1.21 -18.88 -5.78
N GLU A 119 -2.33 -19.58 -5.56
CA GLU A 119 -3.65 -19.20 -6.11
C GLU A 119 -4.13 -17.86 -5.52
N ARG A 120 -3.93 -17.66 -4.21
CA ARG A 120 -4.25 -16.38 -3.55
C ARG A 120 -3.41 -15.23 -4.12
N LEU A 121 -2.10 -15.45 -4.32
CA LEU A 121 -1.21 -14.45 -4.91
C LEU A 121 -1.57 -14.15 -6.38
N GLU A 122 -1.92 -15.16 -7.18
CA GLU A 122 -2.34 -14.95 -8.57
C GLU A 122 -3.64 -14.15 -8.65
N ALA A 123 -4.61 -14.43 -7.77
CA ALA A 123 -5.88 -13.68 -7.69
C ALA A 123 -5.68 -12.22 -7.27
N VAL A 124 -4.83 -11.94 -6.27
CA VAL A 124 -4.46 -10.56 -5.90
C VAL A 124 -3.73 -9.86 -7.05
N GLN A 125 -2.79 -10.54 -7.71
CA GLN A 125 -2.07 -9.99 -8.86
C GLN A 125 -2.97 -9.83 -10.11
N ARG A 126 -4.08 -10.56 -10.21
CA ARG A 126 -5.13 -10.36 -11.23
C ARG A 126 -5.94 -9.11 -10.91
N TYR A 127 -6.44 -8.97 -9.68
CA TYR A 127 -7.15 -7.77 -9.20
C TYR A 127 -6.32 -6.49 -9.40
N ILE A 128 -5.04 -6.50 -9.02
CA ILE A 128 -4.09 -5.38 -9.25
C ILE A 128 -3.93 -5.02 -10.74
N ARG A 129 -4.05 -5.99 -11.66
CA ARG A 129 -4.01 -5.72 -13.12
C ARG A 129 -5.34 -5.18 -13.65
N GLU A 130 -6.46 -5.62 -13.10
CA GLU A 130 -7.80 -5.18 -13.48
C GLU A 130 -8.06 -3.71 -13.09
N LEU A 131 -7.47 -3.23 -11.98
CA LEU A 131 -7.42 -1.80 -11.63
C LEU A 131 -6.65 -0.95 -12.66
N GLN A 132 -5.73 -1.55 -13.41
CA GLN A 132 -4.79 -0.91 -14.35
C GLN A 132 -3.71 -0.06 -13.68
N TYR A 133 -2.59 0.15 -14.40
CA TYR A 133 -1.53 1.06 -13.97
C TYR A 133 -1.93 2.50 -14.31
N ASN A 134 -1.82 3.41 -13.34
CA ASN A 134 -2.17 4.81 -13.52
C ASN A 134 -1.18 5.53 -14.48
N HIS A 135 -1.71 6.08 -15.57
CA HIS A 135 -0.96 6.88 -16.55
C HIS A 135 -1.49 8.33 -16.70
N THR A 136 -2.32 8.84 -15.78
CA THR A 136 -2.94 10.18 -15.90
C THR A 136 -2.00 11.34 -15.55
N GLY A 137 -0.91 11.05 -14.83
CA GLY A 137 -0.04 12.05 -14.21
C GLY A 137 -0.43 12.42 -12.77
N THR A 138 -1.64 12.03 -12.32
CA THR A 138 -2.14 12.28 -10.96
C THR A 138 -2.41 10.96 -10.23
N GLN A 139 -1.69 10.73 -9.13
CA GLN A 139 -1.95 9.64 -8.19
C GLN A 139 -3.23 9.91 -7.38
N PHE A 140 -4.11 8.93 -7.26
CA PHE A 140 -5.42 9.12 -6.61
C PHE A 140 -5.41 8.91 -5.10
N PHE A 141 -4.55 8.03 -4.57
CA PHE A 141 -4.51 7.69 -3.14
C PHE A 141 -3.15 8.12 -2.53
N GLU A 142 -3.15 9.12 -1.63
CA GLU A 142 -1.92 9.60 -0.99
C GLU A 142 -1.30 8.56 -0.02
N ILE A 143 -0.02 8.25 -0.21
CA ILE A 143 0.74 7.35 0.68
C ILE A 143 1.84 8.15 1.41
N LYS A 144 1.48 8.71 2.58
CA LYS A 144 2.47 9.19 3.55
C LYS A 144 3.19 7.98 4.17
N LYS A 145 4.45 7.76 3.82
CA LYS A 145 5.26 6.57 4.21
C LYS A 145 5.43 6.39 5.73
N SER A 146 5.28 7.46 6.50
CA SER A 146 5.29 7.48 7.96
C SER A 146 3.98 7.04 8.61
N ARG A 147 2.88 6.88 7.84
CA ARG A 147 1.57 6.46 8.36
C ARG A 147 1.67 5.02 8.91
N PRO A 148 1.15 4.74 10.13
CA PRO A 148 1.19 3.40 10.69
C PRO A 148 0.38 2.39 9.85
N LEU A 149 0.76 1.11 9.91
CA LEU A 149 0.22 0.05 9.05
C LEU A 149 -1.32 0.02 9.00
N THR A 150 -2.01 0.23 10.13
CA THR A 150 -3.48 0.30 10.18
C THR A 150 -4.04 1.33 9.20
N GLY A 151 -3.51 2.56 9.19
CA GLY A 151 -3.95 3.63 8.28
C GLY A 151 -3.51 3.44 6.82
N LEU A 152 -2.62 2.49 6.55
CA LEU A 152 -2.30 2.00 5.20
C LEU A 152 -3.28 0.90 4.78
N MET A 153 -3.78 0.07 5.70
CA MET A 153 -4.86 -0.89 5.45
C MET A 153 -6.21 -0.20 5.24
N ASP A 154 -6.48 0.91 5.92
CA ASP A 154 -7.66 1.74 5.65
C ASP A 154 -7.59 2.37 4.25
N LEU A 155 -6.41 2.82 3.81
CA LEU A 155 -6.19 3.31 2.44
C LEU A 155 -6.34 2.19 1.39
N ALA A 156 -5.82 0.99 1.64
CA ALA A 156 -6.05 -0.16 0.76
C ALA A 156 -7.54 -0.54 0.68
N LYS A 157 -8.28 -0.42 1.78
CA LYS A 157 -9.74 -0.61 1.81
C LYS A 157 -10.46 0.46 0.97
N GLU A 158 -9.97 1.70 0.95
CA GLU A 158 -10.44 2.76 0.06
C GLU A 158 -10.18 2.41 -1.42
N MET A 159 -8.96 2.00 -1.78
CA MET A 159 -8.63 1.49 -3.13
C MET A 159 -9.60 0.39 -3.59
N THR A 160 -9.99 -0.53 -2.69
CA THR A 160 -10.94 -1.61 -3.04
C THR A 160 -12.40 -1.19 -3.22
N LYS A 161 -12.81 -0.01 -2.74
CA LYS A 161 -14.15 0.55 -2.98
C LYS A 161 -14.20 1.32 -4.29
N GLU A 162 -13.24 2.22 -4.46
CA GLU A 162 -13.23 3.23 -5.53
C GLU A 162 -12.68 2.67 -6.84
N ALA A 163 -11.89 1.59 -6.76
CA ALA A 163 -11.41 0.79 -7.90
C ALA A 163 -10.70 1.58 -9.01
N LEU A 164 -10.07 2.71 -8.66
CA LEU A 164 -9.33 3.57 -9.58
C LEU A 164 -7.93 3.00 -9.92
N PRO A 165 -7.32 3.40 -11.06
CA PRO A 165 -5.97 3.00 -11.43
C PRO A 165 -4.88 3.41 -10.44
N ILE A 166 -3.91 2.52 -10.23
CA ILE A 166 -2.89 2.63 -9.18
C ILE A 166 -1.45 2.59 -9.72
N LYS A 167 -0.52 3.12 -8.94
CA LYS A 167 0.94 3.08 -9.14
C LYS A 167 1.57 1.91 -8.37
N CYS A 168 2.88 1.73 -8.55
CA CYS A 168 3.65 0.68 -7.87
C CYS A 168 3.61 0.76 -6.34
N LEU A 169 3.64 1.95 -5.73
CA LEU A 169 3.58 2.09 -4.27
C LEU A 169 2.19 1.74 -3.72
N GLU A 170 1.13 2.17 -4.40
CA GLU A 170 -0.26 1.80 -4.10
C GLU A 170 -0.46 0.27 -4.23
N ALA A 171 0.10 -0.35 -5.28
CA ALA A 171 0.07 -1.80 -5.47
C ALA A 171 0.83 -2.58 -4.38
N VAL A 172 1.89 -2.03 -3.78
CA VAL A 172 2.58 -2.64 -2.63
C VAL A 172 1.70 -2.61 -1.37
N ILE A 173 1.07 -1.46 -1.08
CA ILE A 173 0.16 -1.34 0.06
C ILE A 173 -1.07 -2.25 -0.09
N LEU A 174 -1.64 -2.31 -1.30
CA LEU A 174 -2.74 -3.21 -1.65
C LEU A 174 -2.31 -4.69 -1.61
N GLY A 175 -1.08 -5.02 -2.00
CA GLY A 175 -0.51 -6.37 -1.89
C GLY A 175 -0.30 -6.86 -0.45
N MET A 176 -0.20 -5.95 0.52
CA MET A 176 -0.17 -6.25 1.96
C MET A 176 -1.57 -6.42 2.58
N TYR A 177 -2.65 -6.12 1.84
CA TYR A 177 -4.01 -6.05 2.39
C TYR A 177 -4.62 -7.43 2.68
N PRO A 178 -5.28 -7.65 3.85
CA PRO A 178 -5.96 -8.91 4.16
C PRO A 178 -7.32 -9.04 3.44
N PHE A 179 -7.27 -9.34 2.14
CA PHE A 179 -8.43 -9.59 1.26
C PHE A 179 -9.49 -10.57 1.81
N SER A 180 -9.10 -11.51 2.69
CA SER A 180 -10.01 -12.44 3.35
C SER A 180 -11.02 -11.79 4.30
N GLY A 181 -10.88 -10.51 4.65
CA GLY A 181 -11.74 -9.81 5.63
C GLY A 181 -12.99 -9.11 5.07
N LEU A 182 -13.16 -8.98 3.75
CA LEU A 182 -14.20 -8.10 3.17
C LEU A 182 -15.54 -8.76 2.80
N GLY A 183 -15.70 -10.07 3.02
CA GLY A 183 -16.89 -10.85 2.63
C GLY A 183 -18.17 -10.60 3.46
N GLY A 184 -18.42 -9.38 3.94
CA GLY A 184 -19.48 -9.06 4.90
C GLY A 184 -20.21 -7.73 4.69
N GLY A 185 -20.06 -7.07 3.54
CA GLY A 185 -20.87 -5.91 3.16
C GLY A 185 -22.05 -6.33 2.26
N PRO A 186 -23.27 -5.78 2.44
CA PRO A 186 -24.40 -6.07 1.56
C PRO A 186 -24.13 -5.52 0.16
N ARG A 187 -23.86 -6.41 -0.79
CA ARG A 187 -23.72 -6.07 -2.21
C ARG A 187 -25.11 -5.81 -2.79
N LEU A 188 -25.54 -4.55 -2.77
CA LEU A 188 -26.67 -4.12 -3.59
C LEU A 188 -26.31 -4.45 -5.05
N ALA A 189 -27.07 -5.36 -5.65
CA ALA A 189 -27.02 -5.56 -7.09
C ALA A 189 -27.58 -4.30 -7.77
N PRO A 190 -27.14 -3.96 -9.00
CA PRO A 190 -27.97 -3.11 -9.84
C PRO A 190 -29.31 -3.82 -10.05
N GLU A 191 -30.42 -3.14 -9.81
CA GLU A 191 -31.73 -3.64 -10.20
C GLU A 191 -31.86 -3.47 -11.72
N GLU A 192 -32.09 -4.57 -12.43
CA GLU A 192 -32.37 -4.57 -13.87
C GLU A 192 -33.85 -4.22 -14.04
N GLU A 193 -34.17 -2.94 -14.25
CA GLU A 193 -35.53 -2.54 -14.70
C GLU A 193 -35.79 -3.02 -16.13
N GLY A 194 -37.05 -3.38 -16.42
CA GLY A 194 -37.52 -3.86 -17.72
C GLY A 194 -39.01 -3.57 -17.94
#